data_AF-A0A8V0XU95-F1
#
_entry.id   AF-A0A8V0XU95-F1
#
_cell.length_a   1.000
_cell.length_b   1.000
_cell.length_c   1.000
_cell.angle_alpha   90.00
_cell.angle_beta   90.00
_cell.angle_gamma   90.00
#
_symmetry.space_group_name_H-M   'P 1'
#
loop_
_entity.id
_entity.type
_entity.pdbx_description
1 polymer ?
#
loop_
_entity_poly.entity_id
_entity_poly.type
_entity_poly.pdbx_seq_one_letter_code
_entity_poly.pdbx_strand_id
1 'polypeptide(L)'
;MPRGLQRGEGGDPALLLCAPLKHCVRLWSPRYRRDMELWHCVQRKTMNDLRGAPHAATRLLGLEEFKAANTVKINPDAPQKNARFLTLEARKTLLVPTPRLRSGLFNKIVPPPGATKETLRICATSQGIKEYSVPVGLDGKARVDLVVVGSVAVSEKGWRIGKGEGYADMEYAMMVSMGAVTEDTPVITIVHDCQVVDIAEELLGDHDLTIDYILTPTRTIKTNCKRPKPHGILWHKVSYEMLGKIPILKSLRYKEKQAGKDVTLQDEQPDLANASKSAALNGKAMDGNTRPQASMGSAQAGQQYVESDSLSPRLEGSGTVTTVYVGNIPPNLRVSELKCALREFRAAPLRVSWQGAQHRAFLDYKDKATAESAVSSLKGLSLGGNTLRVELAKNQRNKGQVEINSQT
;
A
#
# COMPACT_ATOMS: atom_id res chain seq x y z
N MET A 1 17.25 34.44 -40.19
CA MET A 1 17.82 33.85 -38.96
C MET A 1 16.98 34.26 -37.75
N PRO A 2 16.09 33.41 -37.23
CA PRO A 2 15.62 33.51 -35.86
C PRO A 2 16.12 32.35 -34.98
N ARG A 3 16.28 32.67 -33.70
CA ARG A 3 17.00 31.94 -32.66
C ARG A 3 16.17 30.80 -32.06
N GLY A 4 16.89 29.84 -31.49
CA GLY A 4 16.42 28.54 -31.04
C GLY A 4 15.31 28.56 -29.98
N LEU A 5 14.33 27.69 -30.20
CA LEU A 5 13.35 27.26 -29.20
C LEU A 5 14.03 26.20 -28.32
N GLN A 6 14.24 26.50 -27.04
CA GLN A 6 14.76 25.55 -26.05
C GLN A 6 13.77 24.39 -25.89
N ARG A 7 14.28 23.16 -26.05
CA ARG A 7 13.58 21.91 -25.72
C ARG A 7 13.40 21.85 -24.20
N GLY A 8 12.15 21.92 -23.73
CA GLY A 8 11.80 21.55 -22.38
C GLY A 8 11.97 20.04 -22.18
N GLU A 9 12.61 19.67 -21.07
CA GLU A 9 12.87 18.30 -20.63
C GLU A 9 11.55 17.52 -20.42
N GLY A 10 11.09 16.84 -21.48
CA GLY A 10 10.11 15.78 -21.39
C GLY A 10 10.80 14.49 -20.96
N GLY A 11 10.68 14.13 -19.68
CA GLY A 11 11.13 12.82 -19.20
C GLY A 11 10.48 11.68 -20.00
N ASP A 12 11.29 10.70 -20.39
CA ASP A 12 10.88 9.55 -21.20
C ASP A 12 9.69 8.79 -20.56
N PRO A 13 8.52 8.70 -21.22
CA PRO A 13 7.37 7.94 -20.74
C PRO A 13 7.68 6.46 -20.48
N ALA A 14 8.68 5.87 -21.15
CA ALA A 14 9.10 4.49 -20.96
C ALA A 14 9.80 4.26 -19.61
N LEU A 15 10.46 5.28 -19.06
CA LEU A 15 11.09 5.24 -17.73
C LEU A 15 10.04 5.27 -16.60
N LEU A 16 8.88 5.90 -16.82
CA LEU A 16 7.81 6.01 -15.81
C LEU A 16 7.07 4.70 -15.52
N LEU A 17 7.00 3.76 -16.48
CA LEU A 17 6.43 2.41 -16.29
C LEU A 17 7.47 1.37 -15.85
N CYS A 18 8.75 1.56 -16.19
CA CYS A 18 9.84 0.67 -15.79
C CYS A 18 10.07 0.65 -14.27
N ALA A 19 9.95 1.78 -13.58
CA ALA A 19 10.23 1.87 -12.15
C ALA A 19 9.17 1.16 -11.27
N PRO A 20 7.85 1.32 -11.51
CA PRO A 20 6.81 0.55 -10.83
C PRO A 20 6.98 -0.97 -11.03
N LEU A 21 7.13 -1.44 -12.26
CA LEU A 21 7.24 -2.87 -12.61
C LEU A 21 8.48 -3.55 -11.99
N LYS A 22 9.65 -2.90 -12.00
CA LYS A 22 10.85 -3.38 -11.30
C LYS A 22 10.64 -3.49 -9.79
N HIS A 23 9.84 -2.61 -9.20
CA HIS A 23 9.57 -2.59 -7.77
C HIS A 23 8.52 -3.65 -7.36
N CYS A 24 7.52 -3.92 -8.21
CA CYS A 24 6.50 -4.96 -8.00
C CYS A 24 7.11 -6.37 -7.89
N VAL A 25 8.04 -6.69 -8.79
CA VAL A 25 8.67 -8.02 -8.88
C VAL A 25 9.67 -8.25 -7.73
N ARG A 26 10.28 -7.18 -7.22
CA ARG A 26 11.35 -7.26 -6.22
C ARG A 26 10.85 -7.49 -4.79
N LEU A 27 9.55 -7.30 -4.53
CA LEU A 27 9.05 -7.21 -3.16
C LEU A 27 8.22 -8.43 -2.68
N TRP A 28 7.66 -9.27 -3.55
CA TRP A 28 6.71 -10.34 -3.13
C TRP A 28 6.70 -11.64 -3.96
N SER A 29 7.81 -12.40 -3.97
CA SER A 29 7.74 -13.82 -4.37
C SER A 29 8.89 -14.64 -3.79
N PRO A 30 8.63 -15.72 -3.03
CA PRO A 30 9.61 -16.78 -2.75
C PRO A 30 10.10 -17.52 -4.03
N ARG A 31 9.59 -17.18 -5.22
CA ARG A 31 9.93 -17.79 -6.53
C ARG A 31 10.36 -16.75 -7.57
N TYR A 32 11.28 -15.88 -7.15
CA TYR A 32 12.00 -14.83 -7.88
C TYR A 32 12.38 -15.07 -9.37
N ARG A 33 12.50 -16.32 -9.85
CA ARG A 33 12.98 -16.59 -11.22
C ARG A 33 11.91 -16.45 -12.31
N ARG A 34 10.69 -16.94 -12.09
CA ARG A 34 9.61 -16.94 -13.11
C ARG A 34 8.94 -15.57 -13.26
N ASP A 35 8.83 -14.82 -12.17
CA ASP A 35 8.25 -13.47 -12.18
C ASP A 35 9.16 -12.45 -12.92
N MET A 36 10.48 -12.67 -12.89
CA MET A 36 11.45 -11.89 -13.65
C MET A 36 11.39 -12.17 -15.16
N GLU A 37 11.07 -13.39 -15.59
CA GLU A 37 10.89 -13.72 -17.01
C GLU A 37 9.64 -13.05 -17.59
N LEU A 38 8.52 -13.08 -16.85
CA LEU A 38 7.30 -12.34 -17.20
C LEU A 38 7.59 -10.82 -17.27
N TRP A 39 8.34 -10.31 -16.29
CA TRP A 39 8.78 -8.92 -16.27
C TRP A 39 9.66 -8.55 -17.48
N HIS A 40 10.66 -9.36 -17.82
CA HIS A 40 11.51 -9.15 -19.00
C HIS A 40 10.73 -9.26 -20.32
N CYS A 41 9.68 -10.09 -20.37
CA CYS A 41 8.77 -10.19 -21.51
C CYS A 41 7.93 -8.90 -21.67
N VAL A 42 7.29 -8.45 -20.59
CA VAL A 42 6.46 -7.23 -20.58
C VAL A 42 7.33 -5.99 -20.83
N GLN A 43 8.49 -5.88 -20.18
CA GLN A 43 9.39 -4.73 -20.33
C GLN A 43 9.95 -4.60 -21.76
N ARG A 44 10.40 -5.71 -22.38
CA ARG A 44 10.89 -5.69 -23.77
C ARG A 44 9.81 -5.27 -24.77
N LYS A 45 8.55 -5.67 -24.53
CA LYS A 45 7.43 -5.30 -25.41
C LYS A 45 6.87 -3.90 -25.14
N THR A 46 6.93 -3.40 -23.90
CA THR A 46 6.36 -2.09 -23.52
C THR A 46 7.23 -0.92 -23.99
N MET A 47 8.56 -1.07 -24.04
CA MET A 47 9.46 0.01 -24.47
C MET A 47 9.31 0.41 -25.94
N ASN A 48 8.68 -0.43 -26.77
CA ASN A 48 8.54 -0.15 -28.21
C ASN A 48 7.16 0.42 -28.62
N ASP A 49 6.15 0.44 -27.75
CA ASP A 49 4.75 0.54 -28.22
C ASP A 49 3.77 1.42 -27.41
N LEU A 50 4.26 2.41 -26.66
CA LEU A 50 3.40 3.34 -25.90
C LEU A 50 2.54 4.31 -26.75
N ARG A 51 2.53 4.17 -28.08
CA ARG A 51 1.68 4.97 -28.99
C ARG A 51 0.18 4.59 -28.94
N GLY A 52 -0.18 3.41 -28.41
CA GLY A 52 -1.56 2.89 -28.43
C GLY A 52 -2.46 3.21 -27.23
N ALA A 53 -1.92 3.70 -26.09
CA ALA A 53 -2.70 3.81 -24.84
C ALA A 53 -3.96 4.70 -24.93
N PRO A 54 -3.96 5.85 -25.64
CA PRO A 54 -5.18 6.63 -25.85
C PRO A 54 -6.24 5.90 -26.67
N HIS A 55 -5.84 5.06 -27.63
CA HIS A 55 -6.74 4.27 -28.48
C HIS A 55 -7.38 3.11 -27.71
N ALA A 56 -6.66 2.49 -26.76
CA ALA A 56 -7.24 1.45 -25.93
C ALA A 56 -8.42 1.97 -25.10
N ALA A 57 -8.29 3.19 -24.55
CA ALA A 57 -9.32 3.79 -23.72
C ALA A 57 -10.60 4.15 -24.50
N THR A 58 -10.52 4.47 -25.79
CA THR A 58 -11.73 4.81 -26.58
C THR A 58 -12.65 3.61 -26.78
N ARG A 59 -12.14 2.38 -26.69
CA ARG A 59 -12.98 1.16 -26.69
C ARG A 59 -13.99 1.13 -25.55
N LEU A 60 -13.69 1.84 -24.46
CA LEU A 60 -14.63 1.98 -23.35
C LEU A 60 -15.98 2.53 -23.80
N LEU A 61 -15.98 3.48 -24.74
CA LEU A 61 -17.22 4.09 -25.26
C LEU A 61 -18.08 3.10 -26.07
N GLY A 62 -17.48 2.06 -26.63
CA GLY A 62 -18.16 1.04 -27.41
C GLY A 62 -18.75 -0.10 -26.58
N LEU A 63 -18.38 -0.21 -25.30
CA LEU A 63 -18.78 -1.31 -24.43
C LEU A 63 -20.20 -1.10 -23.88
N GLU A 64 -21.08 -2.08 -24.02
CA GLU A 64 -22.49 -1.96 -23.58
C GLU A 64 -22.60 -1.78 -22.05
N GLU A 65 -21.76 -2.46 -21.28
CA GLU A 65 -21.66 -2.30 -19.83
C GLU A 65 -21.33 -0.86 -19.44
N PHE A 66 -20.45 -0.19 -20.20
CA PHE A 66 -20.13 1.20 -19.96
C PHE A 66 -21.26 2.15 -20.38
N LYS A 67 -21.92 1.88 -21.50
CA LYS A 67 -23.07 2.66 -21.94
C LYS A 67 -24.19 2.63 -20.89
N ALA A 68 -24.49 1.45 -20.35
CA ALA A 68 -25.51 1.24 -19.32
C ALA A 68 -25.14 1.81 -17.93
N ALA A 69 -23.85 1.90 -17.60
CA ALA A 69 -23.39 2.36 -16.29
C ALA A 69 -23.64 3.86 -16.07
N ASN A 70 -24.14 4.24 -14.89
CA ASN A 70 -24.26 5.66 -14.48
C ASN A 70 -23.12 6.07 -13.54
N THR A 71 -22.63 5.13 -12.73
CA THR A 71 -21.54 5.32 -11.78
C THR A 71 -20.39 4.37 -12.08
N VAL A 72 -19.23 4.92 -12.41
CA VAL A 72 -18.04 4.14 -12.79
C VAL A 72 -16.92 4.41 -11.79
N LYS A 73 -16.32 3.33 -11.25
CA LYS A 73 -15.14 3.42 -10.39
C LYS A 73 -13.87 3.26 -11.22
N ILE A 74 -12.92 4.18 -11.09
CA ILE A 74 -11.62 4.13 -11.81
C ILE A 74 -10.48 4.54 -10.87
N ASN A 75 -9.35 3.83 -10.88
CA ASN A 75 -8.19 4.14 -10.03
C ASN A 75 -7.50 5.46 -10.45
N PRO A 76 -6.76 6.13 -9.55
CA PRO A 76 -6.14 7.44 -9.81
C PRO A 76 -4.87 7.37 -10.68
N ASP A 77 -4.38 6.18 -11.02
CA ASP A 77 -3.12 5.99 -11.75
C ASP A 77 -3.11 6.72 -13.11
N ALA A 78 -1.92 7.19 -13.52
CA ALA A 78 -1.75 7.97 -14.73
C ALA A 78 -2.21 7.25 -16.01
N PRO A 79 -1.96 5.94 -16.22
CA PRO A 79 -2.45 5.21 -17.39
C PRO A 79 -3.97 5.22 -17.56
N GLN A 80 -4.72 5.43 -16.47
CA GLN A 80 -6.19 5.45 -16.49
C GLN A 80 -6.80 6.86 -16.62
N LYS A 81 -5.97 7.90 -16.79
CA LYS A 81 -6.45 9.29 -16.92
C LYS A 81 -7.47 9.44 -18.07
N ASN A 82 -7.22 8.82 -19.22
CA ASN A 82 -8.14 8.91 -20.35
C ASN A 82 -9.46 8.18 -20.07
N ALA A 83 -9.44 7.05 -19.38
CA ALA A 83 -10.68 6.38 -18.97
C ALA A 83 -11.52 7.28 -18.05
N ARG A 84 -10.89 7.96 -17.07
CA ARG A 84 -11.56 8.95 -16.22
C ARG A 84 -12.15 10.10 -17.02
N PHE A 85 -11.39 10.64 -17.97
CA PHE A 85 -11.87 11.70 -18.85
C PHE A 85 -13.09 11.26 -19.66
N LEU A 86 -13.04 10.09 -20.31
CA LEU A 86 -14.13 9.56 -21.13
C LEU A 86 -15.39 9.29 -20.30
N THR A 87 -15.25 8.78 -19.07
CA THR A 87 -16.37 8.65 -18.12
C THR A 87 -17.04 9.99 -17.83
N LEU A 88 -16.25 11.03 -17.56
CA LEU A 88 -16.79 12.36 -17.27
C LEU A 88 -17.39 13.02 -18.52
N GLU A 89 -16.77 12.83 -19.69
CA GLU A 89 -17.27 13.30 -21.00
C GLU A 89 -18.61 12.66 -21.35
N ALA A 90 -18.78 11.37 -21.04
CA ALA A 90 -20.04 10.64 -21.16
C ALA A 90 -21.09 11.03 -20.08
N ARG A 91 -20.82 12.08 -19.29
CA ARG A 91 -21.70 12.60 -18.23
C ARG A 91 -22.04 11.60 -17.12
N LYS A 92 -21.15 10.63 -16.87
CA LYS A 92 -21.30 9.61 -15.82
C LYS A 92 -20.63 10.08 -14.52
N THR A 93 -21.14 9.59 -13.39
CA THR A 93 -20.51 9.80 -12.08
C THR A 93 -19.21 9.01 -12.01
N LEU A 94 -18.11 9.66 -11.65
CA LEU A 94 -16.82 9.04 -11.47
C LEU A 94 -16.51 8.88 -9.97
N LEU A 95 -16.18 7.65 -9.55
CA LEU A 95 -15.64 7.36 -8.24
C LEU A 95 -14.15 7.02 -8.35
N VAL A 96 -13.32 7.69 -7.56
CA VAL A 96 -11.87 7.44 -7.51
C VAL A 96 -11.46 7.07 -6.09
N PRO A 97 -10.81 5.92 -5.85
CA PRO A 97 -10.30 5.56 -4.52
C PRO A 97 -9.41 6.64 -3.92
N THR A 98 -9.55 6.90 -2.62
CA THR A 98 -8.61 7.80 -1.95
C THR A 98 -7.24 7.11 -1.81
N PRO A 99 -6.12 7.82 -1.99
CA PRO A 99 -4.80 7.21 -1.88
C PRO A 99 -4.60 6.52 -0.53
N ARG A 100 -4.29 5.22 -0.56
CA ARG A 100 -4.08 4.37 0.62
C ARG A 100 -5.29 4.31 1.57
N LEU A 101 -6.48 4.74 1.13
CA LEU A 101 -7.74 4.62 1.89
C LEU A 101 -7.69 5.23 3.30
N ARG A 102 -7.00 6.37 3.44
CA ARG A 102 -6.73 7.01 4.75
C ARG A 102 -7.81 7.98 5.22
N SER A 103 -8.51 8.64 4.30
CA SER A 103 -9.38 9.79 4.61
C SER A 103 -10.79 9.67 4.03
N GLY A 104 -11.20 8.45 3.64
CA GLY A 104 -12.47 8.17 2.97
C GLY A 104 -12.33 6.98 2.00
N LEU A 105 -13.44 6.51 1.45
CA LEU A 105 -13.41 5.39 0.51
C LEU A 105 -13.17 5.88 -0.92
N PHE A 106 -14.00 6.84 -1.36
CA PHE A 106 -13.92 7.41 -2.70
C PHE A 106 -13.93 8.93 -2.66
N ASN A 107 -13.36 9.51 -3.70
CA ASN A 107 -13.61 10.84 -4.19
C ASN A 107 -14.65 10.73 -5.31
N LYS A 108 -15.81 11.36 -5.14
CA LYS A 108 -16.89 11.37 -6.13
C LYS A 108 -16.84 12.65 -6.95
N ILE A 109 -16.84 12.51 -8.27
CA ILE A 109 -16.97 13.61 -9.21
C ILE A 109 -18.24 13.38 -10.02
N VAL A 110 -19.14 14.36 -9.97
CA VAL A 110 -20.24 14.48 -10.91
C VAL A 110 -19.82 15.55 -11.92
N PRO A 111 -19.81 15.27 -13.23
CA PRO A 111 -19.41 16.26 -14.24
C PRO A 111 -20.21 17.57 -14.06
N PRO A 112 -19.56 18.73 -13.90
CA PRO A 112 -20.29 19.98 -13.72
C PRO A 112 -21.21 20.28 -14.92
N PRO A 113 -22.43 20.79 -14.70
CA PRO A 113 -23.31 21.20 -15.79
C PRO A 113 -22.61 22.20 -16.72
N GLY A 114 -22.71 21.98 -18.02
CA GLY A 114 -22.06 22.85 -19.02
C GLY A 114 -20.53 22.78 -19.08
N ALA A 115 -19.87 21.90 -18.30
CA ALA A 115 -18.42 21.77 -18.33
C ALA A 115 -17.90 21.45 -19.74
N THR A 116 -16.88 22.20 -20.17
CA THR A 116 -16.17 21.99 -21.44
C THR A 116 -15.29 20.75 -21.39
N LYS A 117 -14.86 20.24 -22.55
CA LYS A 117 -13.89 19.13 -22.60
C LYS A 117 -12.61 19.43 -21.81
N GLU A 118 -12.15 20.67 -21.83
CA GLU A 118 -10.93 21.07 -21.11
C GLU A 118 -11.11 21.00 -19.60
N THR A 119 -12.25 21.50 -19.09
CA THR A 119 -12.62 21.34 -17.68
C THR A 119 -12.65 19.87 -17.28
N LEU A 120 -13.25 19.00 -18.09
CA LEU A 120 -13.33 17.56 -17.80
C LEU A 120 -11.96 16.88 -17.83
N ARG A 121 -11.04 17.31 -18.71
CA ARG A 121 -9.64 16.83 -18.70
C ARG A 121 -8.93 17.18 -17.40
N ILE A 122 -9.17 18.39 -16.87
CA ILE A 122 -8.63 18.81 -15.57
C ILE A 122 -9.21 17.92 -14.46
N CYS A 123 -10.53 17.73 -14.40
CA CYS A 123 -11.20 16.87 -13.42
C CYS A 123 -10.66 15.43 -13.41
N ALA A 124 -10.24 14.91 -14.57
CA ALA A 124 -9.65 13.57 -14.69
C ALA A 124 -8.22 13.44 -14.14
N THR A 125 -7.53 14.54 -13.83
CA THR A 125 -6.18 14.54 -13.24
C THR A 125 -6.22 14.30 -11.73
N SER A 126 -5.09 13.87 -11.16
CA SER A 126 -4.96 13.74 -9.70
C SER A 126 -5.16 15.06 -8.95
N GLN A 127 -4.84 16.20 -9.58
CA GLN A 127 -5.09 17.52 -9.01
C GLN A 127 -6.58 17.88 -9.10
N GLY A 128 -7.20 17.69 -10.26
CA GLY A 128 -8.63 17.93 -10.43
C GLY A 128 -9.48 17.02 -9.55
N ILE A 129 -9.06 15.78 -9.28
CA ILE A 129 -9.74 14.94 -8.29
C ILE A 129 -9.75 15.60 -6.90
N LYS A 130 -8.66 16.24 -6.48
CA LYS A 130 -8.63 16.94 -5.18
C LYS A 130 -9.52 18.18 -5.15
N GLU A 131 -9.58 18.91 -6.26
CA GLU A 131 -10.27 20.21 -6.34
C GLU A 131 -11.78 20.08 -6.61
N TYR A 132 -12.19 19.07 -7.39
CA TYR A 132 -13.56 18.97 -7.92
C TYR A 132 -14.37 17.79 -7.34
N SER A 133 -13.78 17.00 -6.44
CA SER A 133 -14.48 15.85 -5.86
C SER A 133 -15.07 16.14 -4.48
N VAL A 134 -16.09 15.36 -4.15
CA VAL A 134 -16.67 15.28 -2.81
C VAL A 134 -16.29 13.93 -2.20
N PRO A 135 -15.75 13.88 -0.97
CA PRO A 135 -15.41 12.61 -0.33
C PRO A 135 -16.67 11.80 -0.02
N VAL A 136 -16.59 10.49 -0.22
CA VAL A 136 -17.62 9.50 0.10
C VAL A 136 -17.05 8.54 1.14
N GLY A 137 -17.67 8.53 2.32
CA GLY A 137 -17.32 7.65 3.43
C GLY A 137 -17.97 6.26 3.36
N LEU A 138 -17.75 5.46 4.40
CA LEU A 138 -18.28 4.10 4.52
C LEU A 138 -19.81 4.02 4.65
N ASP A 139 -20.46 5.10 5.05
CA ASP A 139 -21.92 5.16 5.21
C ASP A 139 -22.62 5.64 3.92
N GLY A 140 -21.85 5.97 2.89
CA GLY A 140 -22.38 6.35 1.59
C GLY A 140 -23.04 5.16 0.89
N LYS A 141 -24.33 5.28 0.56
CA LYS A 141 -25.08 4.31 -0.27
C LYS A 141 -24.72 4.42 -1.76
N ALA A 142 -23.42 4.46 -2.10
CA ALA A 142 -23.00 4.56 -3.48
C ALA A 142 -23.00 3.18 -4.13
N ARG A 143 -23.87 2.96 -5.13
CA ARG A 143 -23.82 1.81 -6.02
C ARG A 143 -22.79 2.07 -7.12
N VAL A 144 -22.00 1.06 -7.45
CA VAL A 144 -21.03 1.10 -8.55
C VAL A 144 -21.52 0.17 -9.66
N ASP A 145 -21.74 0.75 -10.84
CA ASP A 145 -22.29 0.00 -11.97
C ASP A 145 -21.19 -0.65 -12.81
N LEU A 146 -19.96 -0.09 -12.78
CA LEU A 146 -18.81 -0.59 -13.54
C LEU A 146 -17.50 -0.29 -12.79
N VAL A 147 -16.59 -1.26 -12.75
CA VAL A 147 -15.25 -1.11 -12.16
C VAL A 147 -14.19 -1.15 -13.25
N VAL A 148 -13.34 -0.12 -13.33
CA VAL A 148 -12.15 -0.08 -14.18
C VAL A 148 -10.91 -0.21 -13.29
N VAL A 149 -10.18 -1.31 -13.44
CA VAL A 149 -9.01 -1.64 -12.62
C VAL A 149 -7.73 -1.65 -13.45
N GLY A 150 -6.65 -1.14 -12.85
CA GLY A 150 -5.33 -1.12 -13.45
C GLY A 150 -4.65 -2.48 -13.35
N SER A 151 -3.92 -2.86 -14.39
CA SER A 151 -3.25 -4.16 -14.47
C SER A 151 -1.85 -4.02 -15.04
N VAL A 152 -0.93 -4.83 -14.53
CA VAL A 152 0.42 -5.00 -15.08
C VAL A 152 0.39 -6.03 -16.19
N ALA A 153 -0.31 -7.15 -15.96
CA ALA A 153 -0.54 -8.19 -16.94
C ALA A 153 -1.94 -8.79 -16.74
N VAL A 154 -2.52 -9.31 -17.82
CA VAL A 154 -3.79 -10.04 -17.80
C VAL A 154 -3.77 -11.23 -18.74
N SER A 155 -4.53 -12.27 -18.45
CA SER A 155 -4.75 -13.39 -19.35
C SER A 155 -6.14 -13.33 -19.98
N GLU A 156 -6.30 -13.94 -21.15
CA GLU A 156 -7.62 -14.05 -21.80
C GLU A 156 -8.63 -14.85 -20.95
N LYS A 157 -8.16 -15.62 -19.96
CA LYS A 157 -8.97 -16.32 -18.97
C LYS A 157 -9.53 -15.38 -17.87
N GLY A 158 -9.17 -14.09 -17.89
CA GLY A 158 -9.60 -13.09 -16.90
C GLY A 158 -8.72 -13.01 -15.65
N TRP A 159 -7.54 -13.61 -15.69
CA TRP A 159 -6.57 -13.55 -14.59
C TRP A 159 -5.78 -12.27 -14.65
N ARG A 160 -5.44 -11.70 -13.49
CA ARG A 160 -4.86 -10.35 -13.40
C ARG A 160 -3.67 -10.34 -12.47
N ILE A 161 -2.58 -9.72 -12.93
CA ILE A 161 -1.46 -9.33 -12.09
C ILE A 161 -1.50 -7.82 -11.91
N GLY A 162 -1.64 -7.39 -10.65
CA GLY A 162 -1.57 -5.98 -10.27
C GLY A 162 -0.15 -5.49 -10.03
N LYS A 163 -0.04 -4.32 -9.40
CA LYS A 163 1.24 -3.73 -8.95
C LYS A 163 1.84 -4.46 -7.72
N GLY A 164 1.18 -5.48 -7.18
CA GLY A 164 1.69 -6.28 -6.06
C GLY A 164 1.44 -5.72 -4.65
N GLU A 165 0.88 -4.52 -4.49
CA GLU A 165 0.52 -4.00 -3.15
C GLU A 165 -0.85 -4.47 -2.65
N GLY A 166 -1.65 -5.17 -3.48
CA GLY A 166 -2.98 -5.68 -3.12
C GLY A 166 -4.08 -4.63 -2.91
N TYR A 167 -3.80 -3.34 -3.13
CA TYR A 167 -4.80 -2.28 -2.90
C TYR A 167 -6.04 -2.40 -3.77
N ALA A 168 -5.90 -2.74 -5.05
CA ALA A 168 -7.06 -2.84 -5.95
C ALA A 168 -8.00 -3.99 -5.55
N ASP A 169 -7.43 -5.11 -5.12
CA ASP A 169 -8.16 -6.29 -4.65
C ASP A 169 -8.88 -5.98 -3.32
N MET A 170 -8.16 -5.33 -2.40
CA MET A 170 -8.74 -4.85 -1.14
C MET A 170 -9.84 -3.79 -1.36
N GLU A 171 -9.64 -2.84 -2.26
CA GLU A 171 -10.64 -1.84 -2.64
C GLU A 171 -11.94 -2.50 -3.14
N TYR A 172 -11.82 -3.54 -3.97
CA TYR A 172 -12.98 -4.30 -4.45
C TYR A 172 -13.66 -5.07 -3.32
N ALA A 173 -12.90 -5.81 -2.51
CA ALA A 173 -13.41 -6.53 -1.35
C ALA A 173 -14.18 -5.60 -0.39
N MET A 174 -13.67 -4.41 -0.14
CA MET A 174 -14.36 -3.40 0.67
C MET A 174 -15.66 -2.91 0.04
N MET A 175 -15.70 -2.70 -1.29
CA MET A 175 -16.94 -2.35 -1.98
C MET A 175 -18.00 -3.45 -1.84
N VAL A 176 -17.59 -4.73 -1.86
CA VAL A 176 -18.51 -5.86 -1.65
C VAL A 176 -19.04 -5.86 -0.21
N SER A 177 -18.16 -5.72 0.79
CA SER A 177 -18.56 -5.62 2.21
C SER A 177 -19.53 -4.46 2.48
N MET A 178 -19.50 -3.42 1.65
CA MET A 178 -20.41 -2.27 1.74
C MET A 178 -21.69 -2.42 0.91
N GLY A 179 -21.84 -3.50 0.14
CA GLY A 179 -22.95 -3.66 -0.81
C GLY A 179 -22.93 -2.67 -1.98
N ALA A 180 -21.76 -2.07 -2.26
CA ALA A 180 -21.60 -1.11 -3.35
C ALA A 180 -21.45 -1.80 -4.73
N VAL A 181 -20.96 -3.04 -4.74
CA VAL A 181 -20.83 -3.90 -5.93
C VAL A 181 -21.42 -5.28 -5.64
N THR A 182 -21.81 -5.97 -6.71
CA THR A 182 -22.29 -7.36 -6.70
C THR A 182 -21.37 -8.23 -7.57
N GLU A 183 -21.56 -9.55 -7.55
CA GLU A 183 -20.85 -10.47 -8.46
C GLU A 183 -21.06 -10.11 -9.95
N ASP A 184 -22.24 -9.62 -10.27
CA ASP A 184 -22.61 -9.16 -11.61
C ASP A 184 -22.01 -7.81 -12.00
N THR A 185 -21.43 -7.03 -11.06
CA THR A 185 -20.82 -5.74 -11.41
C THR A 185 -19.65 -5.98 -12.36
N PRO A 186 -19.67 -5.47 -13.60
CA PRO A 186 -18.62 -5.76 -14.56
C PRO A 186 -17.28 -5.14 -14.13
N VAL A 187 -16.21 -5.91 -14.28
CA VAL A 187 -14.84 -5.49 -13.98
C VAL A 187 -14.03 -5.49 -15.27
N ILE A 188 -13.48 -4.33 -15.60
CA ILE A 188 -12.78 -4.13 -16.86
C ILE A 188 -11.35 -3.65 -16.61
N THR A 189 -10.47 -3.98 -17.54
CA THR A 189 -9.12 -3.42 -17.58
C THR A 189 -8.81 -2.87 -18.97
N ILE A 190 -8.01 -1.81 -19.01
CA ILE A 190 -7.51 -1.21 -20.24
C ILE A 190 -6.00 -1.36 -20.20
N VAL A 191 -5.47 -2.12 -21.15
CA VAL A 191 -4.04 -2.50 -21.22
C VAL A 191 -3.56 -2.46 -22.66
N HIS A 192 -2.25 -2.48 -22.86
CA HIS A 192 -1.69 -2.71 -24.19
C HIS A 192 -1.80 -4.20 -24.59
N ASP A 193 -1.82 -4.51 -25.88
CA ASP A 193 -1.85 -5.90 -26.38
C ASP A 193 -0.72 -6.77 -25.81
N CYS A 194 0.46 -6.16 -25.56
CA CYS A 194 1.61 -6.87 -25.00
C CYS A 194 1.49 -7.25 -23.52
N GLN A 195 0.52 -6.68 -22.80
CA GLN A 195 0.21 -7.02 -21.42
C GLN A 195 -0.80 -8.18 -21.33
N VAL A 196 -1.35 -8.60 -22.47
CA VAL A 196 -2.17 -9.82 -22.57
C VAL A 196 -1.22 -11.00 -22.74
N VAL A 197 -1.11 -11.83 -21.71
CA VAL A 197 -0.15 -12.94 -21.60
C VAL A 197 -0.82 -14.14 -20.93
N ASP A 198 -0.32 -15.34 -21.15
CA ASP A 198 -0.74 -16.47 -20.33
C ASP A 198 -0.19 -16.29 -18.91
N ILE A 199 -1.06 -16.45 -17.92
CA ILE A 199 -0.74 -16.34 -16.51
C ILE A 199 -0.95 -17.75 -15.95
N ALA A 200 -0.05 -18.22 -15.10
CA ALA A 200 -0.19 -19.52 -14.45
C ALA A 200 -1.16 -19.41 -13.27
N GLU A 201 -2.06 -20.38 -13.09
CA GLU A 201 -3.13 -20.30 -12.09
C GLU A 201 -2.60 -20.25 -10.66
N GLU A 202 -1.46 -20.90 -10.40
CA GLU A 202 -0.81 -20.91 -9.09
C GLU A 202 -0.34 -19.53 -8.60
N LEU A 203 -0.34 -18.52 -9.48
CA LEU A 203 -0.04 -17.14 -9.13
C LEU A 203 -1.25 -16.40 -8.53
N LEU A 204 -2.45 -16.99 -8.59
CA LEU A 204 -3.68 -16.36 -8.13
C LEU A 204 -4.13 -16.84 -6.75
N GLY A 205 -4.33 -15.88 -5.84
CA GLY A 205 -5.04 -16.03 -4.59
C GLY A 205 -6.55 -15.96 -4.76
N ASP A 206 -7.28 -16.56 -3.83
CA ASP A 206 -8.74 -16.44 -3.64
C ASP A 206 -9.26 -15.00 -3.51
N HIS A 207 -8.40 -14.08 -3.07
CA HIS A 207 -8.67 -12.66 -2.91
C HIS A 207 -8.40 -11.84 -4.19
N ASP A 208 -7.79 -12.43 -5.22
CA ASP A 208 -7.44 -11.69 -6.43
C ASP A 208 -8.67 -11.39 -7.28
N LEU A 209 -8.81 -10.12 -7.66
CA LEU A 209 -9.89 -9.65 -8.51
C LEU A 209 -9.71 -10.13 -9.95
N THR A 210 -10.72 -10.84 -10.45
CA THR A 210 -10.81 -11.30 -11.84
C THR A 210 -11.37 -10.21 -12.76
N ILE A 211 -11.08 -10.34 -14.06
CA ILE A 211 -11.46 -9.38 -15.11
C ILE A 211 -12.50 -10.01 -16.02
N ASP A 212 -13.58 -9.28 -16.31
CA ASP A 212 -14.62 -9.68 -17.26
C ASP A 212 -14.30 -9.21 -18.69
N TYR A 213 -13.75 -8.00 -18.83
CA TYR A 213 -13.38 -7.42 -20.12
C TYR A 213 -11.96 -6.84 -20.14
N ILE A 214 -11.22 -7.17 -21.20
CA ILE A 214 -9.89 -6.63 -21.48
C ILE A 214 -10.00 -5.78 -22.74
N LEU A 215 -9.69 -4.49 -22.59
CA LEU A 215 -9.68 -3.52 -23.69
C LEU A 215 -8.23 -3.25 -24.10
N THR A 216 -7.88 -3.59 -25.34
CA THR A 216 -6.57 -3.29 -25.94
C THR A 216 -6.73 -2.32 -27.11
N PRO A 217 -5.65 -1.70 -27.63
CA PRO A 217 -5.75 -0.94 -28.87
C PRO A 217 -6.41 -1.72 -30.02
N THR A 218 -6.09 -3.01 -30.17
CA THR A 218 -6.54 -3.80 -31.33
C THR A 218 -7.88 -4.52 -31.15
N ARG A 219 -8.27 -4.87 -29.91
CA ARG A 219 -9.48 -5.67 -29.67
C ARG A 219 -10.10 -5.47 -28.29
N THR A 220 -11.33 -5.94 -28.16
CA THR A 220 -12.04 -6.11 -26.87
C THR A 220 -12.20 -7.61 -26.64
N ILE A 221 -11.80 -8.10 -25.47
CA ILE A 221 -11.85 -9.52 -25.11
C ILE A 221 -12.81 -9.66 -23.93
N LYS A 222 -13.87 -10.47 -24.10
CA LYS A 222 -14.72 -10.93 -23.00
C LYS A 222 -14.15 -12.25 -22.48
N THR A 223 -13.75 -12.28 -21.21
CA THR A 223 -12.93 -13.37 -20.67
C THR A 223 -13.76 -14.59 -20.28
N ASN A 224 -15.05 -14.39 -19.97
CA ASN A 224 -15.94 -15.40 -19.41
C ASN A 224 -15.30 -16.17 -18.24
N CYS A 225 -14.57 -15.43 -17.38
CA CYS A 225 -13.78 -15.97 -16.29
C CYS A 225 -14.62 -16.92 -15.42
N LYS A 226 -14.13 -18.14 -15.21
CA LYS A 226 -14.81 -19.17 -14.39
C LYS A 226 -14.51 -19.03 -12.90
N ARG A 227 -13.46 -18.29 -12.55
CA ARG A 227 -13.09 -18.04 -11.16
C ARG A 227 -13.99 -16.93 -10.61
N PRO A 228 -14.59 -17.12 -9.43
CA PRO A 228 -15.44 -16.10 -8.83
C PRO A 228 -14.65 -14.85 -8.47
N LYS A 229 -15.33 -13.70 -8.47
CA LYS A 229 -14.79 -12.46 -7.91
C LYS A 229 -14.74 -12.59 -6.37
N PRO A 230 -13.91 -11.79 -5.68
CA PRO A 230 -13.89 -11.78 -4.22
C PRO A 230 -15.27 -11.44 -3.63
N HIS A 231 -15.74 -12.21 -2.64
CA HIS A 231 -17.05 -12.04 -1.99
C HIS A 231 -17.02 -11.08 -0.80
N GLY A 232 -15.94 -10.32 -0.62
CA GLY A 232 -15.72 -9.45 0.53
C GLY A 232 -14.30 -9.57 1.06
N ILE A 233 -14.09 -9.00 2.24
CA ILE A 233 -12.78 -9.01 2.91
C ILE A 233 -12.53 -10.39 3.53
N LEU A 234 -11.43 -11.03 3.11
CA LEU A 234 -10.95 -12.26 3.75
C LEU A 234 -10.12 -11.91 5.00
N TRP A 235 -10.79 -11.72 6.15
CA TRP A 235 -10.14 -11.26 7.39
C TRP A 235 -8.98 -12.13 7.84
N HIS A 236 -9.04 -13.44 7.61
CA HIS A 236 -7.95 -14.36 7.93
C HIS A 236 -6.67 -14.12 7.12
N LYS A 237 -6.71 -13.28 6.08
CA LYS A 237 -5.54 -12.82 5.30
C LYS A 237 -5.13 -11.38 5.63
N VAL A 238 -5.89 -10.71 6.49
CA VAL A 238 -5.59 -9.35 6.96
C VAL A 238 -4.76 -9.46 8.24
N SER A 239 -3.59 -8.84 8.25
CA SER A 239 -2.74 -8.73 9.44
C SER A 239 -2.95 -7.41 10.20
N TYR A 240 -2.46 -7.34 11.43
CA TYR A 240 -2.37 -6.10 12.21
C TYR A 240 -1.56 -5.02 11.48
N GLU A 241 -0.50 -5.42 10.77
CA GLU A 241 0.27 -4.50 9.94
C GLU A 241 -0.60 -3.89 8.83
N MET A 242 -1.42 -4.71 8.16
CA MET A 242 -2.34 -4.26 7.12
C MET A 242 -3.42 -3.33 7.68
N LEU A 243 -3.99 -3.63 8.86
CA LEU A 243 -4.91 -2.73 9.56
C LEU A 243 -4.28 -1.38 9.92
N GLY A 244 -2.97 -1.37 10.22
CA GLY A 244 -2.22 -0.13 10.45
C GLY A 244 -2.01 0.68 9.18
N LYS A 245 -1.80 0.02 8.03
CA LYS A 245 -1.60 0.66 6.73
C LYS A 245 -2.90 1.20 6.11
N ILE A 246 -4.01 0.52 6.36
CA ILE A 246 -5.34 0.78 5.79
C ILE A 246 -6.35 1.00 6.94
N PRO A 247 -6.38 2.21 7.54
CA PRO A 247 -7.13 2.46 8.77
C PRO A 247 -8.63 2.16 8.68
N ILE A 248 -9.20 2.35 7.50
CA ILE A 248 -10.62 2.11 7.22
C ILE A 248 -11.04 0.64 7.43
N LEU A 249 -10.10 -0.31 7.35
CA LEU A 249 -10.36 -1.71 7.66
C LEU A 249 -10.76 -1.91 9.12
N LYS A 250 -10.30 -1.07 10.06
CA LYS A 250 -10.71 -1.18 11.47
C LYS A 250 -12.20 -0.93 11.63
N SER A 251 -12.72 0.09 10.94
CA SER A 251 -14.14 0.41 10.94
C SER A 251 -14.98 -0.67 10.26
N LEU A 252 -14.50 -1.22 9.13
CA LEU A 252 -15.17 -2.33 8.45
C LEU A 252 -15.16 -3.62 9.29
N ARG A 253 -14.03 -3.95 9.92
CA ARG A 253 -13.91 -5.09 10.83
C ARG A 253 -14.91 -4.99 11.97
N TYR A 254 -15.03 -3.80 12.57
CA TYR A 254 -16.00 -3.55 13.63
C TYR A 254 -17.44 -3.76 13.13
N LYS A 255 -17.81 -3.16 11.98
CA LYS A 255 -19.16 -3.32 11.40
C LYS A 255 -19.49 -4.77 11.08
N GLU A 256 -18.57 -5.51 10.46
CA GLU A 256 -18.80 -6.91 10.10
C GLU A 256 -18.85 -7.82 11.33
N LYS A 257 -18.07 -7.53 12.38
CA LYS A 257 -18.17 -8.21 13.68
C LYS A 257 -19.55 -8.01 14.31
N GLN A 258 -20.08 -6.78 14.27
CA GLN A 258 -21.44 -6.51 14.77
C GLN A 258 -22.53 -7.21 13.95
N ALA A 259 -22.27 -7.44 12.66
CA ALA A 259 -23.14 -8.24 11.79
C ALA A 259 -22.96 -9.76 11.98
N GLY A 260 -22.17 -10.21 12.97
CA GLY A 260 -21.97 -11.63 13.26
C GLY A 260 -21.03 -12.36 12.30
N LYS A 261 -20.28 -11.65 11.44
CA LYS A 261 -19.29 -12.28 10.56
C LYS A 261 -18.03 -12.65 11.35
N ASP A 262 -17.36 -13.72 10.92
CA ASP A 262 -16.01 -14.03 11.38
C ASP A 262 -15.02 -12.99 10.83
N VAL A 263 -14.36 -12.30 11.76
CA VAL A 263 -13.37 -11.25 11.47
C VAL A 263 -12.01 -11.54 12.10
N THR A 264 -11.71 -12.82 12.33
CA THR A 264 -10.44 -13.29 12.87
C THR A 264 -9.30 -12.93 11.91
N LEU A 265 -8.27 -12.25 12.43
CA LEU A 265 -7.12 -11.82 11.62
C LEU A 265 -6.13 -12.97 11.39
N GLN A 266 -5.27 -12.79 10.39
CA GLN A 266 -4.15 -13.69 10.12
C GLN A 266 -3.28 -13.94 11.36
N ASP A 267 -2.97 -12.89 12.12
CA ASP A 267 -2.11 -12.98 13.31
C ASP A 267 -2.81 -13.57 14.54
N GLU A 268 -4.14 -13.70 14.50
CA GLU A 268 -4.96 -14.25 15.59
C GLU A 268 -5.17 -15.78 15.41
N GLN A 269 -4.67 -16.35 14.32
CA GLN A 269 -4.80 -17.79 14.05
C GLN A 269 -3.80 -18.61 14.91
N PRO A 270 -4.27 -19.66 15.62
CA PRO A 270 -3.44 -20.50 16.48
C PRO A 270 -2.23 -21.13 15.77
N ASP A 271 -2.36 -21.44 14.48
CA ASP A 271 -1.39 -22.25 13.74
C ASP A 271 -0.13 -21.47 13.30
N LEU A 272 -0.21 -20.13 13.19
CA LEU A 272 0.94 -19.27 12.84
C LEU A 272 1.69 -18.75 14.09
N ALA A 273 1.01 -18.69 15.24
CA ALA A 273 1.65 -18.40 16.53
C ALA A 273 2.61 -19.52 16.98
N ASN A 274 2.36 -20.76 16.54
CA ASN A 274 3.21 -21.91 16.86
C ASN A 274 4.37 -22.12 15.87
N ALA A 275 4.24 -21.71 14.61
CA ALA A 275 5.35 -21.76 13.64
C ALA A 275 6.44 -20.70 13.94
N SER A 276 6.03 -19.51 14.42
CA SER A 276 6.96 -18.45 14.82
C SER A 276 7.66 -18.75 16.17
N LYS A 277 7.04 -19.55 17.05
CA LYS A 277 7.69 -20.07 18.27
C LYS A 277 8.56 -21.31 18.03
N SER A 278 8.19 -22.22 17.13
CA SER A 278 8.98 -23.44 16.87
C SER A 278 10.27 -23.16 16.08
N ALA A 279 10.27 -22.15 15.20
CA ALA A 279 11.49 -21.71 14.50
C ALA A 279 12.50 -20.99 15.41
N ALA A 280 12.05 -20.46 16.56
CA ALA A 280 12.92 -19.80 17.55
C ALA A 280 13.52 -20.76 18.59
N LEU A 281 13.07 -22.03 18.62
CA LEU A 281 13.52 -23.04 19.61
C LEU A 281 14.32 -24.20 19.01
N ASN A 282 14.35 -24.38 17.68
CA ASN A 282 15.15 -25.43 17.02
C ASN A 282 16.55 -24.98 16.61
N GLY A 283 17.28 -24.40 17.57
CA GLY A 283 18.65 -23.95 17.36
C GLY A 283 19.49 -23.97 18.63
N LYS A 284 19.40 -25.03 19.45
CA LYS A 284 20.40 -25.34 20.48
C LYS A 284 20.30 -26.80 20.97
N ALA A 285 21.27 -27.59 20.48
CA ALA A 285 21.96 -28.72 21.11
C ALA A 285 21.16 -29.86 21.78
N MET A 286 21.24 -31.04 21.17
CA MET A 286 21.41 -32.33 21.87
C MET A 286 22.83 -32.39 22.46
N ASP A 287 22.98 -32.67 23.76
CA ASP A 287 23.47 -33.97 24.26
C ASP A 287 23.53 -33.99 25.81
N GLY A 288 23.27 -35.16 26.40
CA GLY A 288 23.80 -35.51 27.73
C GLY A 288 22.85 -35.52 28.94
N ASN A 289 22.20 -36.67 29.14
CA ASN A 289 21.59 -37.23 30.35
C ASN A 289 22.05 -36.72 31.74
N THR A 290 21.10 -36.56 32.69
CA THR A 290 20.97 -37.34 33.97
C THR A 290 19.86 -36.73 34.87
N ARG A 291 19.00 -37.58 35.44
CA ARG A 291 17.95 -37.33 36.47
C ARG A 291 18.35 -38.13 37.75
N PRO A 292 17.64 -38.11 38.90
CA PRO A 292 16.59 -37.21 39.44
C PRO A 292 16.71 -36.90 40.97
N GLN A 293 15.83 -36.03 41.51
CA GLN A 293 15.01 -36.17 42.76
C GLN A 293 14.71 -34.79 43.41
N ALA A 294 13.42 -34.41 43.56
CA ALA A 294 12.60 -34.32 44.80
C ALA A 294 12.90 -33.01 45.61
N SER A 295 11.99 -32.24 46.22
CA SER A 295 10.59 -32.38 46.65
C SER A 295 10.06 -31.01 47.13
N MET A 296 8.74 -30.80 47.06
CA MET A 296 7.84 -30.14 48.05
C MET A 296 8.16 -28.76 48.65
N GLY A 297 7.17 -27.85 48.60
CA GLY A 297 7.09 -26.66 49.44
C GLY A 297 5.92 -25.73 49.09
N SER A 298 4.78 -25.96 49.74
CA SER A 298 3.52 -25.19 49.69
C SER A 298 3.46 -24.05 50.71
N ALA A 299 2.62 -23.03 50.46
CA ALA A 299 1.77 -22.22 51.38
C ALA A 299 1.68 -20.76 50.88
N GLN A 300 0.49 -20.28 50.46
CA GLN A 300 -0.52 -19.51 51.24
C GLN A 300 0.00 -18.14 51.74
N ALA A 301 -0.76 -17.06 51.88
CA ALA A 301 -2.10 -16.58 51.51
C ALA A 301 -2.14 -15.11 52.04
N GLY A 302 -2.98 -14.23 51.47
CA GLY A 302 -3.17 -12.90 52.07
C GLY A 302 -3.94 -11.91 51.19
N GLN A 303 -5.27 -11.90 51.35
CA GLN A 303 -6.22 -10.87 50.91
C GLN A 303 -5.94 -9.53 51.65
N GLN A 304 -6.35 -8.32 51.25
CA GLN A 304 -7.73 -7.83 51.08
C GLN A 304 -7.74 -6.33 50.65
N TYR A 305 -8.64 -5.96 49.71
CA TYR A 305 -9.54 -4.77 49.60
C TYR A 305 -9.08 -3.37 50.11
N VAL A 306 -9.28 -2.21 49.44
CA VAL A 306 -10.52 -1.58 48.89
C VAL A 306 -10.19 -0.47 47.84
N GLU A 307 -11.06 -0.33 46.81
CA GLU A 307 -11.49 0.79 45.91
C GLU A 307 -10.70 2.13 45.85
N SER A 308 -10.68 2.96 44.79
CA SER A 308 -11.31 3.06 43.47
C SER A 308 -10.46 4.06 42.63
N ASP A 309 -10.70 4.03 41.32
CA ASP A 309 -10.62 5.14 40.37
C ASP A 309 -9.34 5.45 39.56
N SER A 310 -9.56 5.37 38.24
CA SER A 310 -9.06 6.25 37.18
C SER A 310 -7.55 6.56 37.08
N LEU A 311 -6.97 6.18 35.93
CA LEU A 311 -6.03 6.94 35.06
C LEU A 311 -4.89 6.07 34.50
N SER A 312 -4.84 6.00 33.16
CA SER A 312 -3.69 5.73 32.27
C SER A 312 -2.38 5.20 32.90
N PRO A 313 -1.87 4.00 32.51
CA PRO A 313 -0.53 3.62 32.91
C PRO A 313 0.51 4.41 32.12
N ARG A 314 1.08 5.42 32.81
CA ARG A 314 2.38 5.99 32.51
C ARG A 314 3.42 4.87 32.61
N LEU A 315 4.14 4.58 31.53
CA LEU A 315 5.36 3.80 31.62
C LEU A 315 6.48 4.70 32.17
N GLU A 316 6.81 4.49 33.44
CA GLU A 316 8.07 4.91 34.02
C GLU A 316 9.18 3.93 33.62
N GLY A 317 10.25 4.49 33.07
CA GLY A 317 11.50 3.80 32.74
C GLY A 317 12.51 4.87 32.34
N SER A 318 13.24 5.38 33.33
CA SER A 318 14.35 6.33 33.15
C SER A 318 15.50 5.63 32.41
N GLY A 319 15.39 5.52 31.09
CA GLY A 319 16.45 5.08 30.19
C GLY A 319 17.10 6.30 29.54
N THR A 320 18.42 6.41 29.63
CA THR A 320 19.20 7.46 28.96
C THR A 320 19.14 7.26 27.45
N VAL A 321 18.20 7.94 26.80
CA VAL A 321 18.07 7.92 25.34
C VAL A 321 19.37 8.43 24.72
N THR A 322 20.01 7.60 23.91
CA THR A 322 21.26 7.95 23.21
C THR A 322 20.95 8.20 21.75
N THR A 323 21.36 9.37 21.25
CA THR A 323 21.06 9.81 19.89
C THR A 323 22.25 9.57 18.95
N VAL A 324 21.97 9.00 17.78
CA VAL A 324 22.92 8.86 16.66
C VAL A 324 22.62 9.92 15.60
N TYR A 325 23.64 10.62 15.14
CA TYR A 325 23.58 11.53 14.01
C TYR A 325 23.81 10.76 12.70
N VAL A 326 22.99 11.07 11.70
CA VAL A 326 23.14 10.59 10.32
C VAL A 326 23.19 11.81 9.41
N GLY A 327 24.33 12.04 8.75
CA GLY A 327 24.55 13.12 7.79
C GLY A 327 24.85 12.62 6.38
N ASN A 328 25.05 13.56 5.46
CA ASN A 328 25.27 13.30 4.03
C ASN A 328 24.09 12.58 3.35
N ILE A 329 22.87 12.85 3.82
CA ILE A 329 21.65 12.26 3.27
C ILE A 329 21.33 12.90 1.91
N PRO A 330 21.14 12.10 0.83
CA PRO A 330 20.81 12.64 -0.48
C PRO A 330 19.56 13.53 -0.47
N PRO A 331 19.52 14.62 -1.28
CA PRO A 331 18.39 15.56 -1.34
C PRO A 331 17.06 14.91 -1.72
N ASN A 332 17.11 13.84 -2.51
CA ASN A 332 15.96 13.09 -2.98
C ASN A 332 15.61 11.87 -2.10
N LEU A 333 16.44 11.54 -1.10
CA LEU A 333 16.19 10.40 -0.22
C LEU A 333 14.99 10.71 0.68
N ARG A 334 13.99 9.83 0.65
CA ARG A 334 12.80 9.98 1.51
C ARG A 334 13.06 9.37 2.88
N VAL A 335 12.43 9.93 3.92
CA VAL A 335 12.48 9.36 5.28
C VAL A 335 12.05 7.89 5.33
N SER A 336 11.16 7.45 4.43
CA SER A 336 10.74 6.05 4.30
C SER A 336 11.87 5.14 3.81
N GLU A 337 12.74 5.62 2.93
CA GLU A 337 13.88 4.88 2.40
C GLU A 337 14.97 4.77 3.46
N LEU A 338 15.25 5.84 4.21
CA LEU A 338 16.12 5.76 5.38
C LEU A 338 15.58 4.75 6.41
N LYS A 339 14.28 4.80 6.75
CA LYS A 339 13.65 3.81 7.66
C LYS A 339 13.69 2.38 7.13
N CYS A 340 13.72 2.19 5.81
CA CYS A 340 13.89 0.87 5.20
C CYS A 340 15.32 0.36 5.43
N ALA A 341 16.32 1.17 5.08
CA ALA A 341 17.73 0.84 5.28
C ALA A 341 18.04 0.57 6.76
N LEU A 342 17.55 1.41 7.68
CA LEU A 342 17.73 1.19 9.12
C LEU A 342 17.18 -0.16 9.59
N ARG A 343 16.09 -0.66 9.01
CA ARG A 343 15.54 -1.98 9.35
C ARG A 343 16.36 -3.13 8.75
N GLU A 344 16.83 -2.96 7.52
CA GLU A 344 17.68 -3.94 6.83
C GLU A 344 19.01 -4.17 7.57
N PHE A 345 19.62 -3.10 8.07
CA PHE A 345 20.86 -3.14 8.85
C PHE A 345 20.63 -3.36 10.36
N ARG A 346 19.43 -3.81 10.77
CA ARG A 346 19.04 -4.07 12.18
C ARG A 346 19.33 -2.91 13.14
N ALA A 347 19.24 -1.67 12.64
CA ALA A 347 19.51 -0.43 13.34
C ALA A 347 18.25 0.44 13.42
N ALA A 348 17.09 -0.14 13.77
CA ALA A 348 15.83 0.59 13.87
C ALA A 348 15.77 1.38 15.20
N PRO A 349 15.64 2.72 15.19
CA PRO A 349 15.56 3.52 16.41
C PRO A 349 14.13 3.59 16.96
N LEU A 350 14.00 4.04 18.21
CA LEU A 350 12.72 4.39 18.83
C LEU A 350 12.05 5.57 18.12
N ARG A 351 12.87 6.55 17.70
CA ARG A 351 12.41 7.75 17.02
C ARG A 351 13.42 8.20 15.96
N VAL A 352 12.89 8.68 14.84
CA VAL A 352 13.66 9.30 13.76
C VAL A 352 13.24 10.77 13.66
N SER A 353 14.15 11.67 13.99
CA SER A 353 13.99 13.12 13.77
C SER A 353 14.62 13.46 12.42
N TRP A 354 13.78 13.62 11.40
CA TRP A 354 14.20 13.84 10.02
C TRP A 354 14.37 15.33 9.71
N GLN A 355 15.53 15.71 9.17
CA GLN A 355 15.82 17.08 8.73
C GLN A 355 16.37 17.04 7.29
N GLY A 356 15.55 16.57 6.35
CA GLY A 356 15.94 16.35 4.96
C GLY A 356 16.43 17.60 4.22
N ALA A 357 15.88 18.78 4.52
CA ALA A 357 16.36 20.06 3.97
C ALA A 357 17.80 20.41 4.41
N GLN A 358 18.28 19.79 5.49
CA GLN A 358 19.63 19.96 6.04
C GLN A 358 20.49 18.70 5.81
N HIS A 359 20.02 17.76 4.97
CA HIS A 359 20.72 16.52 4.63
C HIS A 359 21.15 15.69 5.86
N ARG A 360 20.34 15.73 6.93
CA ARG A 360 20.63 15.03 8.19
C ARG A 360 19.40 14.45 8.89
N ALA A 361 19.64 13.50 9.77
CA ALA A 361 18.64 12.91 10.65
C ALA A 361 19.27 12.55 12.00
N PHE A 362 18.43 12.45 13.03
CA PHE A 362 18.81 11.99 14.36
C PHE A 362 17.98 10.78 14.76
N LEU A 363 18.65 9.75 15.26
CA LEU A 363 18.06 8.46 15.61
C LEU A 363 18.18 8.24 17.11
N ASP A 364 17.06 8.15 17.80
CA ASP A 364 17.03 7.97 19.25
C ASP A 364 16.96 6.48 19.60
N TYR A 365 17.91 5.99 20.38
CA TYR A 365 17.97 4.60 20.87
C TYR A 365 17.81 4.55 22.39
N LYS A 366 17.34 3.40 22.88
CA LYS A 366 17.06 3.15 24.31
C LYS A 366 18.29 3.29 25.21
N ASP A 367 19.47 2.95 24.70
CA ASP A 367 20.73 2.92 25.44
C ASP A 367 21.93 3.13 24.50
N LYS A 368 23.09 3.43 25.10
CA LYS A 368 24.34 3.71 24.39
C LYS A 368 24.86 2.48 23.62
N ALA A 369 24.72 1.27 24.17
CA ALA A 369 25.19 0.04 23.52
C ALA A 369 24.44 -0.22 22.20
N THR A 370 23.12 0.01 22.20
CA THR A 370 22.27 -0.11 21.01
C THR A 370 22.61 0.97 19.98
N ALA A 371 22.89 2.20 20.43
CA ALA A 371 23.33 3.29 19.56
C ALA A 371 24.70 3.00 18.90
N GLU A 372 25.66 2.47 19.64
CA GLU A 372 26.98 2.08 19.11
C GLU A 372 26.89 0.91 18.13
N SER A 373 26.05 -0.09 18.43
CA SER A 373 25.75 -1.18 17.50
C SER A 373 25.15 -0.66 16.18
N ALA A 374 24.24 0.32 16.27
CA ALA A 374 23.69 0.97 15.09
C ALA A 374 24.73 1.77 14.29
N VAL A 375 25.63 2.51 14.96
CA VAL A 375 26.73 3.23 14.29
C VAL A 375 27.63 2.26 13.52
N SER A 376 28.01 1.15 14.15
CA SER A 376 28.84 0.11 13.52
C SER A 376 28.13 -0.54 12.33
N SER A 377 26.83 -0.84 12.44
CA SER A 377 26.04 -1.49 11.39
C SER A 377 25.78 -0.59 10.18
N LEU A 378 25.77 0.73 10.38
CA LEU A 378 25.48 1.71 9.33
C LEU A 378 26.75 2.37 8.76
N LYS A 379 27.94 2.04 9.28
CA LYS A 379 29.21 2.61 8.84
C LYS A 379 29.49 2.18 7.39
N GLY A 380 29.69 3.16 6.51
CA GLY A 380 29.95 2.89 5.09
C GLY A 380 28.70 2.62 4.24
N LEU A 381 27.50 2.69 4.83
CA LEU A 381 26.24 2.57 4.07
C LEU A 381 26.14 3.71 3.05
N SER A 382 25.95 3.35 1.77
CA SER A 382 25.70 4.31 0.69
C SER A 382 24.24 4.24 0.26
N LEU A 383 23.55 5.38 0.29
CA LEU A 383 22.19 5.53 -0.20
C LEU A 383 22.18 6.56 -1.34
N GLY A 384 21.61 6.20 -2.49
CA GLY A 384 21.52 7.11 -3.64
C GLY A 384 22.87 7.59 -4.18
N GLY A 385 23.95 6.84 -3.95
CA GLY A 385 25.32 7.20 -4.34
C GLY A 385 26.12 7.95 -3.27
N ASN A 386 25.49 8.39 -2.18
CA ASN A 386 26.17 9.09 -1.08
C ASN A 386 26.40 8.15 0.10
N THR A 387 27.66 8.03 0.54
CA THR A 387 28.00 7.35 1.78
C THR A 387 27.54 8.18 2.97
N LEU A 388 26.67 7.62 3.79
CA LEU A 388 26.14 8.27 4.99
C LEU A 388 27.25 8.48 6.02
N ARG A 389 27.21 9.64 6.68
CA ARG A 389 28.04 9.93 7.85
C ARG A 389 27.27 9.56 9.11
N VAL A 390 27.66 8.49 9.78
CA VAL A 390 26.97 8.00 10.98
C VAL A 390 27.89 8.05 12.19
N GLU A 391 27.50 8.81 13.22
CA GLU A 391 28.28 8.99 14.45
C GLU A 391 27.36 9.24 15.64
N LEU A 392 27.83 8.99 16.88
CA LEU A 392 27.08 9.39 18.07
C LEU A 392 26.93 10.92 18.07
N ALA A 393 25.71 11.40 18.33
CA ALA A 393 25.45 12.83 18.37
C ALA A 393 26.18 13.45 19.57
N LYS A 394 26.96 14.51 19.32
CA LYS A 394 27.56 15.30 20.40
C LYS A 394 26.44 16.03 21.14
N ASN A 395 26.30 15.79 22.44
CA ASN A 395 25.25 16.29 23.34
C ASN A 395 24.60 17.61 22.90
N GLN A 396 23.35 17.53 22.43
CA GLN A 396 22.44 18.67 22.45
C GLN A 396 21.11 18.24 23.07
N ARG A 397 20.99 18.44 24.39
CA ARG A 397 19.72 18.78 25.03
C ARG A 397 19.98 19.79 26.13
N ASN A 398 19.72 21.06 25.81
CA ASN A 398 19.20 22.03 26.77
C ASN A 398 18.18 22.91 26.04
N LYS A 399 17.09 23.21 26.76
CA LYS A 399 15.89 24.01 26.44
C LYS A 399 14.75 23.29 25.70
N GLY A 400 13.50 23.33 26.16
CA GLY A 400 12.97 24.04 27.33
C GLY A 400 11.56 23.56 27.68
N GLN A 401 11.36 23.33 28.98
CA GLN A 401 10.08 23.28 29.67
C GLN A 401 9.50 24.70 29.65
N VAL A 402 8.32 24.87 29.08
CA VAL A 402 7.49 26.05 29.34
C VAL A 402 6.65 25.70 30.55
N GLU A 403 7.11 26.08 31.73
CA GLU A 403 6.25 26.19 32.92
C GLU A 403 5.65 27.60 32.93
N ILE A 404 4.34 27.61 32.78
CA ILE A 404 3.47 28.72 33.17
C ILE A 404 3.45 28.69 34.69
N ASN A 405 3.97 29.71 35.35
CA ASN A 405 3.59 30.04 36.72
C ASN A 405 3.06 31.48 36.77
N SER A 406 1.81 31.56 37.22
CA SER A 406 1.07 32.76 37.57
C SER A 406 1.61 33.39 38.87
N GLN A 407 1.20 34.65 39.09
CA GLN A 407 1.37 35.51 40.28
C GLN A 407 2.73 36.24 40.30
N THR A 408 2.77 37.56 40.17
CA THR A 408 2.00 38.58 40.90
C THR A 408 1.75 39.81 40.04
#